data_AF-A0A913X9T6-F1
#
_entry.id   AF-A0A913X9T6-F1
#
_cell.length_a   1.000
_cell.length_b   1.000
_cell.length_c   1.000
_cell.angle_alpha   90.00
_cell.angle_beta   90.00
_cell.angle_gamma   90.00
#
_symmetry.space_group_name_H-M   'P 1'
#
loop_
_entity.id
_entity.type
_entity.pdbx_description
1 polymer ?
#
loop_
_entity_poly.entity_id
_entity_poly.type
_entity_poly.pdbx_seq_one_letter_code
_entity_poly.pdbx_strand_id
1 'polypeptide(L)'
;MVRHEERLWTIKIAGNKAYFYKAGKQLDGLKNPLVGAKTKSLNVRSQTRITVELEFASGGQADSLQFATVDPKYFNKFGSDGDFRSIITRDATQLSEEICAILKKVCVPEKDNVSQSPSSSGQSTPPQSSSSSPPKRALSPIYSKSQETSKKKKKRSCEPSTSEYVKDIETRCSACRLEGAHFIPIQKFDVPPKERQIRRVDDSFLALLEKSLKDQPDGNYEPLFVLVKNCEKKESFDINKIEEYEYEVLGGTHLTLATKKLHEQYPGNKSYFGRFARIYVGLKDEEARWLGAMHNNTGAIRHGLTYIDELEICRQQQKQTPGENENWRDMCSSLLNKPKRNISEIFTMAQISQVAWNLLLDISSKYEKGDLKDQKVKAVEIIKGKPVLKQWQFKELCSLSDEDRTFLLDKVSKLEMNLDEMKLAAKEIKQVRPIQVAIVDFFKFKSWEEASNKFGEAVSIKKLLRYAGKAFEGTHEFQMFLKQLKRITQNEDQEPSVELLDGHLGSKGMVIYVNLEEFQTEAASKLLSNFEGSFLGIGDCRGKKEVWYM
;
A
#
# COMPACT_ATOMS: atom_id res chain seq x y z
N MET A 1 9.96 -32.67 -32.34
CA MET A 1 10.15 -32.05 -31.02
C MET A 1 9.10 -32.59 -30.06
N VAL A 2 9.49 -32.99 -28.85
CA VAL A 2 8.54 -33.40 -27.79
C VAL A 2 7.87 -32.15 -27.24
N ARG A 3 6.54 -32.08 -27.22
CA ARG A 3 5.82 -30.87 -26.78
C ARG A 3 6.11 -30.60 -25.29
N HIS A 4 6.32 -29.34 -24.91
CA HIS A 4 6.57 -29.00 -23.50
C HIS A 4 5.39 -29.36 -22.59
N GLU A 5 4.17 -29.36 -23.12
CA GLU A 5 2.93 -29.82 -22.50
C GLU A 5 3.03 -31.24 -21.92
N GLU A 6 3.72 -32.16 -22.61
CA GLU A 6 3.87 -33.57 -22.21
C GLU A 6 4.67 -33.76 -20.91
N ARG A 7 5.38 -32.70 -20.48
CA ARG A 7 6.25 -32.72 -19.29
C ARG A 7 5.57 -32.13 -18.06
N LEU A 8 4.53 -31.30 -18.24
CA LEU A 8 3.81 -30.65 -17.14
C LEU A 8 3.04 -31.67 -16.30
N TRP A 9 3.00 -31.44 -15.00
CA TRP A 9 2.24 -32.27 -14.05
C TRP A 9 1.55 -31.45 -12.97
N THR A 10 0.39 -31.92 -12.51
CA THR A 10 -0.53 -31.21 -11.62
C THR A 10 -1.12 -32.16 -10.58
N ILE A 11 -1.57 -31.64 -9.45
CA ILE A 11 -2.30 -32.39 -8.41
C ILE A 11 -3.71 -31.84 -8.30
N LYS A 12 -4.72 -32.65 -8.64
CA LYS A 12 -6.14 -32.27 -8.59
C LYS A 12 -6.83 -32.94 -7.42
N ILE A 13 -7.90 -32.32 -6.90
CA ILE A 13 -8.65 -32.83 -5.74
C ILE A 13 -10.02 -33.30 -6.22
N ALA A 14 -10.42 -34.51 -5.83
CA ALA A 14 -11.76 -35.04 -6.04
C ALA A 14 -12.26 -35.72 -4.76
N GLY A 15 -13.24 -35.10 -4.09
CA GLY A 15 -13.57 -35.41 -2.70
C GLY A 15 -12.37 -35.16 -1.77
N ASN A 16 -12.23 -35.97 -0.72
CA ASN A 16 -11.12 -35.87 0.25
C ASN A 16 -9.84 -36.61 -0.22
N LYS A 17 -9.60 -36.63 -1.54
CA LYS A 17 -8.51 -37.38 -2.18
C LYS A 17 -7.83 -36.54 -3.25
N ALA A 18 -6.50 -36.57 -3.26
CA ALA A 18 -5.66 -35.90 -4.25
C ALA A 18 -5.20 -36.92 -5.33
N TYR A 19 -5.13 -36.48 -6.59
CA TYR A 19 -4.80 -37.33 -7.74
C TYR A 19 -3.78 -36.65 -8.64
N PHE A 20 -2.87 -37.45 -9.19
CA PHE A 20 -1.81 -36.99 -10.08
C PHE A 20 -2.25 -36.95 -11.55
N TYR A 21 -1.91 -35.88 -12.23
CA TYR A 21 -2.13 -35.71 -13.66
C TYR A 21 -0.82 -35.27 -14.33
N LYS A 22 -0.55 -35.78 -15.54
CA LYS A 22 0.58 -35.38 -16.39
C LYS A 22 0.06 -35.11 -17.80
N ALA A 23 0.55 -34.04 -18.44
CA ALA A 23 0.04 -33.61 -19.75
C ALA A 23 -1.49 -33.40 -19.78
N GLY A 24 -2.08 -32.95 -18.66
CA GLY A 24 -3.52 -32.77 -18.50
C GLY A 24 -4.35 -34.05 -18.30
N LYS A 25 -3.75 -35.25 -18.41
CA LYS A 25 -4.42 -36.54 -18.25
C LYS A 25 -3.98 -37.25 -16.97
N GLN A 26 -4.87 -38.04 -16.37
CA GLN A 26 -4.47 -39.00 -15.35
C GLN A 26 -3.76 -40.17 -16.06
N LEU A 27 -2.59 -40.59 -15.58
CA LEU A 27 -1.83 -41.65 -16.22
C LEU A 27 -2.46 -43.02 -15.92
N ASP A 28 -2.56 -43.87 -16.94
CA ASP A 28 -2.92 -45.27 -16.74
C ASP A 28 -1.88 -45.95 -15.85
N GLY A 29 -2.37 -46.70 -14.86
CA GLY A 29 -1.58 -47.25 -13.76
C GLY A 29 -1.52 -46.38 -12.50
N LEU A 30 -1.71 -45.05 -12.58
CA LEU A 30 -1.68 -44.12 -11.43
C LEU A 30 -3.07 -43.54 -11.13
N LYS A 31 -4.05 -44.43 -11.01
CA LYS A 31 -5.45 -44.07 -10.70
C LYS A 31 -5.73 -43.95 -9.19
N ASN A 32 -4.82 -44.47 -8.36
CA ASN A 32 -4.91 -44.40 -6.90
C ASN A 32 -4.67 -42.97 -6.37
N PRO A 33 -5.20 -42.63 -5.18
CA PRO A 33 -4.91 -41.36 -4.53
C PRO A 33 -3.42 -41.20 -4.18
N LEU A 34 -2.94 -39.97 -4.27
CA LEU A 34 -1.63 -39.56 -3.76
C LEU A 34 -1.67 -39.56 -2.22
N VAL A 35 -0.69 -40.21 -1.58
CA VAL A 35 -0.57 -40.33 -0.12
C VAL A 35 0.69 -39.68 0.44
N GLY A 36 1.72 -39.46 -0.39
CA GLY A 36 2.97 -38.85 0.04
C GLY A 36 3.82 -38.31 -1.11
N ALA A 37 4.88 -37.59 -0.76
CA ALA A 37 5.91 -37.13 -1.68
C ALA A 37 7.26 -37.05 -0.96
N LYS A 38 8.35 -37.42 -1.61
CA LYS A 38 9.72 -37.33 -1.06
C LYS A 38 10.73 -36.88 -2.11
N THR A 39 11.87 -36.38 -1.64
CA THR A 39 13.00 -36.05 -2.52
C THR A 39 13.73 -37.32 -2.96
N LYS A 40 14.12 -37.40 -4.24
CA LYS A 40 14.91 -38.50 -4.79
C LYS A 40 16.02 -38.00 -5.72
N SER A 41 17.24 -38.45 -5.48
CA SER A 41 18.40 -38.17 -6.34
C SER A 41 18.52 -39.24 -7.43
N LEU A 42 18.57 -38.81 -8.69
CA LEU A 42 18.72 -39.66 -9.87
C LEU A 42 20.00 -39.30 -10.62
N ASN A 43 20.90 -40.27 -10.80
CA ASN A 43 22.10 -40.11 -11.62
C ASN A 43 21.78 -40.44 -13.08
N VAL A 44 21.88 -39.46 -13.98
CA VAL A 44 21.61 -39.60 -15.42
C VAL A 44 22.75 -38.98 -16.21
N ARG A 45 23.45 -39.78 -17.02
CA ARG A 45 24.56 -39.34 -17.90
C ARG A 45 25.57 -38.44 -17.16
N SER A 46 26.12 -38.95 -16.06
CA SER A 46 27.12 -38.27 -15.23
C SER A 46 26.66 -36.97 -14.55
N GLN A 47 25.35 -36.69 -14.49
CA GLN A 47 24.77 -35.60 -13.70
C GLN A 47 23.76 -36.14 -12.68
N THR A 48 23.90 -35.74 -11.42
CA THR A 48 22.89 -35.99 -10.38
C THR A 48 21.77 -34.97 -10.51
N ARG A 49 20.52 -35.42 -10.65
CA ARG A 49 19.31 -34.60 -10.65
C ARG A 49 18.49 -34.88 -9.42
N ILE A 50 18.08 -33.83 -8.72
CA ILE A 50 17.16 -33.92 -7.60
C ILE A 50 15.72 -33.84 -8.16
N THR A 51 14.89 -34.79 -7.78
CA THR A 51 13.52 -34.99 -8.29
C THR A 51 12.55 -35.23 -7.15
N VAL A 52 11.24 -35.13 -7.41
CA VAL A 52 10.20 -35.52 -6.45
C VAL A 52 9.68 -36.90 -6.82
N GLU A 53 9.67 -37.82 -5.87
CA GLU A 53 8.99 -39.10 -5.97
C GLU A 53 7.64 -38.99 -5.25
N LEU A 54 6.56 -39.15 -6.01
CA LEU A 54 5.18 -39.15 -5.55
C LEU A 54 4.76 -40.57 -5.17
N GLU A 55 4.10 -40.74 -4.04
CA GLU A 55 3.70 -42.03 -3.48
C GLU A 55 2.17 -42.17 -3.52
N PHE A 56 1.68 -43.31 -4.00
CA PHE A 56 0.24 -43.56 -4.19
C PHE A 56 -0.24 -44.77 -3.37
N ALA A 57 -1.50 -44.72 -2.92
CA ALA A 57 -2.12 -45.81 -2.18
C ALA A 57 -2.14 -47.13 -2.99
N SER A 58 -1.98 -48.28 -2.33
CA SER A 58 -2.11 -49.58 -3.02
C SER A 58 -3.57 -49.88 -3.36
N GLY A 59 -3.81 -50.18 -4.63
CA GLY A 59 -5.11 -50.56 -5.17
C GLY A 59 -5.42 -52.05 -4.97
N GLY A 60 -5.45 -52.52 -3.72
CA GLY A 60 -6.18 -53.74 -3.36
C GLY A 60 -5.68 -55.08 -3.93
N GLN A 61 -4.37 -55.27 -4.16
CA GLN A 61 -3.72 -56.58 -4.09
C GLN A 61 -2.18 -56.40 -4.09
N ALA A 62 -1.51 -57.00 -3.09
CA ALA A 62 -0.07 -56.90 -2.77
C ALA A 62 0.45 -55.49 -2.36
N ASP A 63 1.50 -55.50 -1.52
CA ASP A 63 2.08 -54.32 -0.84
C ASP A 63 2.96 -53.42 -1.74
N SER A 64 2.75 -53.42 -3.06
CA SER A 64 3.47 -52.52 -3.95
C SER A 64 2.90 -51.11 -3.89
N LEU A 65 3.48 -50.25 -3.04
CA LEU A 65 3.37 -48.80 -3.19
C LEU A 65 3.75 -48.43 -4.62
N GLN A 66 2.84 -47.73 -5.32
CA GLN A 66 3.14 -47.18 -6.62
C GLN A 66 3.88 -45.84 -6.45
N PHE A 67 4.88 -45.61 -7.28
CA PHE A 67 5.71 -44.41 -7.25
C PHE A 67 5.77 -43.75 -8.63
N ALA A 68 5.76 -42.41 -8.65
CA ALA A 68 6.00 -41.64 -9.87
C ALA A 68 7.08 -40.59 -9.62
N THR A 69 8.21 -40.68 -10.32
CA THR A 69 9.26 -39.67 -10.24
C THR A 69 9.03 -38.55 -11.24
N VAL A 70 9.04 -37.31 -10.76
CA VAL A 70 8.74 -36.10 -11.53
C VAL A 70 9.77 -35.00 -11.27
N ASP A 71 10.03 -34.20 -12.30
CA ASP A 71 10.95 -33.08 -12.25
C ASP A 71 10.21 -31.84 -11.69
N PRO A 72 10.67 -31.24 -10.57
CA PRO A 72 9.95 -30.15 -9.87
C PRO A 72 9.76 -28.90 -10.73
N LYS A 73 10.62 -28.67 -11.74
CA LYS A 73 10.49 -27.51 -12.63
C LYS A 73 9.25 -27.55 -13.52
N TYR A 74 8.64 -28.72 -13.70
CA TYR A 74 7.43 -28.90 -14.50
C TYR A 74 6.14 -29.01 -13.67
N PHE A 75 6.21 -28.82 -12.35
CA PHE A 75 5.00 -28.73 -11.52
C PHE A 75 4.15 -27.53 -11.98
N ASN A 76 2.88 -27.74 -12.27
CA ASN A 76 1.98 -26.69 -12.73
C ASN A 76 0.93 -26.37 -11.65
N LYS A 77 1.29 -25.48 -10.72
CA LYS A 77 0.37 -25.00 -9.68
C LYS A 77 -0.96 -24.45 -10.22
N PHE A 78 -1.00 -23.92 -11.45
CA PHE A 78 -2.22 -23.35 -12.06
C PHE A 78 -3.20 -24.41 -12.57
N GLY A 79 -2.72 -25.62 -12.87
CA GLY A 79 -3.56 -26.77 -13.22
C GLY A 79 -3.85 -27.72 -12.04
N SER A 80 -3.30 -27.41 -10.86
CA SER A 80 -3.57 -28.08 -9.59
C SER A 80 -4.77 -27.44 -8.86
N ASP A 81 -5.32 -28.09 -7.84
CA ASP A 81 -6.50 -27.62 -7.09
C ASP A 81 -6.23 -27.33 -5.62
N GLY A 82 -7.14 -26.56 -4.98
CA GLY A 82 -7.05 -26.19 -3.56
C GLY A 82 -5.71 -25.56 -3.18
N ASP A 83 -5.22 -25.89 -1.99
CA ASP A 83 -3.94 -25.40 -1.46
C ASP A 83 -2.73 -25.73 -2.36
N PHE A 84 -2.79 -26.76 -3.23
CA PHE A 84 -1.70 -27.06 -4.18
C PHE A 84 -1.45 -25.93 -5.19
N ARG A 85 -2.40 -24.98 -5.34
CA ARG A 85 -2.21 -23.74 -6.12
C ARG A 85 -1.29 -22.72 -5.43
N SER A 86 -1.17 -22.79 -4.10
CA SER A 86 -0.37 -21.85 -3.30
C SER A 86 1.12 -22.16 -3.33
N ILE A 87 1.50 -23.40 -3.67
CA ILE A 87 2.89 -23.85 -3.79
C ILE A 87 3.61 -23.01 -4.85
N ILE A 88 4.68 -22.31 -4.45
CA ILE A 88 5.50 -21.46 -5.34
C ILE A 88 6.90 -22.01 -5.59
N THR A 89 7.37 -22.94 -4.76
CA THR A 89 8.74 -23.45 -4.84
C THR A 89 8.98 -24.35 -6.06
N ARG A 90 10.24 -24.38 -6.49
CA ARG A 90 10.80 -25.23 -7.55
C ARG A 90 11.91 -26.14 -7.06
N ASP A 91 12.27 -26.02 -5.79
CA ASP A 91 13.17 -26.95 -5.12
C ASP A 91 12.45 -28.28 -4.84
N ALA A 92 13.14 -29.40 -5.00
CA ALA A 92 12.53 -30.72 -4.85
C ALA A 92 12.15 -31.02 -3.39
N THR A 93 12.96 -30.57 -2.43
CA THR A 93 12.76 -30.84 -1.01
C THR A 93 11.59 -30.03 -0.48
N GLN A 94 11.61 -28.71 -0.67
CA GLN A 94 10.49 -27.84 -0.30
C GLN A 94 9.18 -28.25 -1.00
N LEU A 95 9.24 -28.63 -2.29
CA LEU A 95 8.04 -29.09 -3.01
C LEU A 95 7.48 -30.37 -2.41
N SER A 96 8.32 -31.33 -2.03
CA SER A 96 7.87 -32.58 -1.40
C SER A 96 7.27 -32.34 0.00
N GLU A 97 7.84 -31.43 0.77
CA GLU A 97 7.33 -31.02 2.10
C GLU A 97 5.98 -30.31 2.00
N GLU A 98 5.84 -29.31 1.11
CA GLU A 98 4.59 -28.58 0.89
C GLU A 98 3.47 -29.52 0.40
N ILE A 99 3.76 -30.43 -0.54
CA ILE A 99 2.80 -31.46 -0.99
C ILE A 99 2.34 -32.32 0.19
N CYS A 100 3.25 -32.81 1.03
CA CYS A 100 2.90 -33.60 2.21
C CYS A 100 2.09 -32.81 3.26
N ALA A 101 2.43 -31.55 3.48
CA ALA A 101 1.70 -30.67 4.40
C ALA A 101 0.24 -30.46 3.94
N ILE A 102 0.02 -30.34 2.63
CA ILE A 102 -1.33 -30.18 2.05
C ILE A 102 -2.08 -31.52 2.04
N LEU A 103 -1.43 -32.63 1.70
CA LEU A 103 -2.05 -33.97 1.75
C LEU A 103 -2.59 -34.29 3.15
N LYS A 104 -1.88 -33.90 4.22
CA LYS A 104 -2.37 -34.03 5.61
C LYS A 104 -3.65 -33.25 5.91
N LYS A 105 -3.95 -32.16 5.17
CA LYS A 105 -5.21 -31.41 5.27
C LYS A 105 -6.32 -32.00 4.42
N VAL A 106 -5.98 -32.55 3.24
CA VAL A 106 -6.95 -33.12 2.29
C VAL A 106 -7.41 -34.51 2.76
N CYS A 107 -6.48 -35.31 3.28
CA CYS A 107 -6.74 -36.67 3.76
C CYS A 107 -6.97 -36.70 5.27
N VAL A 108 -7.96 -35.94 5.76
CA VAL A 108 -8.48 -36.14 7.13
C VAL A 108 -9.34 -37.40 7.12
N PRO A 109 -9.03 -38.43 7.93
CA PRO A 109 -9.91 -39.57 8.08
C PRO A 109 -11.17 -39.16 8.85
N GLU A 110 -12.34 -39.53 8.33
CA GLU A 110 -13.56 -39.54 9.14
C GLU A 110 -13.37 -40.51 10.30
N LYS A 111 -13.36 -39.98 11.53
CA LYS A 111 -13.57 -40.76 12.76
C LYS A 111 -14.51 -40.00 13.69
N ASP A 112 -15.39 -40.78 14.28
CA ASP A 112 -16.65 -40.37 14.88
C ASP A 112 -16.55 -39.42 16.09
N ASN A 113 -17.69 -38.76 16.35
CA ASN A 113 -17.98 -38.12 17.62
C ASN A 113 -17.91 -39.14 18.77
N VAL A 114 -16.85 -39.09 19.59
CA VAL A 114 -16.94 -39.50 21.01
C VAL A 114 -16.20 -38.50 21.88
N SER A 115 -16.96 -37.77 22.70
CA SER A 115 -16.43 -36.98 23.81
C SER A 115 -15.94 -37.92 24.92
N GLN A 116 -14.66 -37.84 25.32
CA GLN A 116 -14.24 -38.18 26.69
C GLN A 116 -12.84 -37.67 27.08
N SER A 117 -12.79 -36.99 28.21
CA SER A 117 -11.68 -36.92 29.18
C SER A 117 -12.25 -37.48 30.51
N PRO A 118 -11.47 -37.83 31.56
CA PRO A 118 -10.04 -37.60 31.85
C PRO A 118 -9.27 -38.96 31.91
N SER A 119 -8.26 -39.30 32.75
CA SER A 119 -7.55 -38.69 33.89
C SER A 119 -6.20 -39.41 34.18
N SER A 120 -5.29 -38.75 34.91
CA SER A 120 -4.29 -39.29 35.87
C SER A 120 -3.52 -40.59 35.54
N SER A 121 -2.19 -40.63 35.51
CA SER A 121 -1.23 -40.36 36.61
C SER A 121 0.19 -40.74 36.12
N GLY A 122 1.34 -40.37 36.71
CA GLY A 122 1.67 -39.46 37.82
C GLY A 122 3.16 -39.60 38.23
N GLN A 123 3.77 -38.53 38.78
CA GLN A 123 5.10 -38.50 39.47
C GLN A 123 6.35 -38.78 38.59
N SER A 124 7.57 -38.26 38.80
CA SER A 124 8.19 -37.55 39.95
C SER A 124 9.17 -36.41 39.52
N THR A 125 9.39 -35.46 40.44
CA THR A 125 10.20 -34.22 40.41
C THR A 125 11.53 -34.35 41.22
N PRO A 126 12.33 -33.31 41.57
CA PRO A 126 12.94 -32.11 40.89
C PRO A 126 14.46 -31.99 41.29
N PRO A 127 15.13 -30.85 41.67
CA PRO A 127 14.94 -29.37 41.50
C PRO A 127 16.22 -28.51 41.19
N GLN A 128 16.02 -27.17 41.21
CA GLN A 128 16.99 -26.04 41.44
C GLN A 128 17.67 -25.40 40.20
N SER A 129 17.88 -24.06 40.11
CA SER A 129 17.64 -22.95 41.07
C SER A 129 17.23 -21.60 40.41
N SER A 130 16.97 -20.61 41.26
CA SER A 130 16.34 -19.29 41.08
C SER A 130 17.11 -18.17 40.35
N SER A 131 16.38 -17.22 39.75
CA SER A 131 16.48 -15.77 40.12
C SER A 131 15.26 -14.97 39.61
N SER A 132 15.00 -13.80 40.20
CA SER A 132 13.74 -13.05 40.09
C SER A 132 13.92 -11.57 39.76
N SER A 133 12.97 -10.96 39.05
CA SER A 133 12.76 -9.49 39.00
C SER A 133 11.34 -9.13 38.51
N PRO A 134 10.75 -7.98 38.93
CA PRO A 134 9.31 -7.73 38.82
C PRO A 134 8.87 -6.95 37.55
N PRO A 135 7.62 -7.11 37.08
CA PRO A 135 7.08 -6.35 35.95
C PRO A 135 6.62 -4.93 36.36
N LYS A 136 6.94 -3.94 35.52
CA LYS A 136 6.53 -2.53 35.72
C LYS A 136 5.03 -2.36 35.48
N ARG A 137 4.31 -1.75 36.44
CA ARG A 137 2.93 -1.27 36.26
C ARG A 137 2.85 -0.21 35.16
N ALA A 138 1.97 -0.39 34.18
CA ALA A 138 1.45 0.70 33.37
C ALA A 138 0.14 1.18 34.02
N LEU A 139 0.08 2.47 34.38
CA LEU A 139 -1.13 3.11 34.89
C LEU A 139 -2.02 3.53 33.72
N SER A 140 -3.24 3.01 33.67
CA SER A 140 -4.30 3.46 32.75
C SER A 140 -4.94 4.74 33.30
N PRO A 141 -5.03 5.84 32.52
CA PRO A 141 -5.84 6.99 32.91
C PRO A 141 -7.33 6.61 32.94
N ILE A 142 -7.93 6.73 34.11
CA ILE A 142 -9.38 6.63 34.31
C ILE A 142 -9.99 7.97 33.92
N TYR A 143 -10.86 8.00 32.91
CA TYR A 143 -12.13 8.73 32.95
C TYR A 143 -13.02 8.27 31.80
N SER A 144 -13.97 7.39 32.15
CA SER A 144 -15.09 7.00 31.31
C SER A 144 -16.39 7.27 32.06
N LYS A 145 -17.36 7.88 31.40
CA LYS A 145 -18.80 7.65 31.60
C LYS A 145 -19.33 7.37 30.19
N SER A 146 -19.61 6.12 29.80
CA SER A 146 -20.77 5.28 30.19
C SER A 146 -22.07 5.91 29.67
N GLN A 147 -22.95 5.22 28.94
CA GLN A 147 -23.37 3.81 29.04
C GLN A 147 -23.45 3.09 27.66
N GLU A 148 -22.97 1.84 27.52
CA GLU A 148 -23.71 0.55 27.53
C GLU A 148 -24.53 0.27 26.24
N THR A 149 -24.56 -0.94 25.65
CA THR A 149 -24.56 -2.29 26.27
C THR A 149 -23.67 -3.33 25.55
N SER A 150 -23.53 -4.49 26.20
CA SER A 150 -22.43 -5.46 26.00
C SER A 150 -22.78 -6.68 25.14
N LYS A 151 -21.92 -7.08 24.19
CA LYS A 151 -21.73 -8.50 23.82
C LYS A 151 -20.25 -8.86 23.66
N LYS A 152 -19.82 -9.93 24.34
CA LYS A 152 -18.41 -10.38 24.45
C LYS A 152 -17.80 -10.70 23.07
N LYS A 153 -16.74 -9.99 22.67
CA LYS A 153 -15.96 -10.34 21.46
C LYS A 153 -15.11 -11.59 21.70
N LYS A 154 -15.55 -12.72 21.13
CA LYS A 154 -14.73 -13.92 20.94
C LYS A 154 -13.54 -13.56 20.04
N LYS A 155 -12.31 -13.93 20.43
CA LYS A 155 -11.06 -13.63 19.72
C LYS A 155 -11.03 -14.37 18.38
N ARG A 156 -11.62 -13.81 17.32
CA ARG A 156 -11.56 -14.34 15.96
C ARG A 156 -10.15 -14.15 15.38
N SER A 157 -9.62 -15.21 14.77
CA SER A 157 -8.49 -15.15 13.83
C SER A 157 -8.80 -14.15 12.71
N CYS A 158 -7.80 -13.35 12.33
CA CYS A 158 -7.94 -12.35 11.27
C CYS A 158 -7.69 -12.99 9.90
N GLU A 159 -8.68 -13.72 9.38
CA GLU A 159 -8.84 -13.80 7.93
C GLU A 159 -9.38 -12.45 7.42
N PRO A 160 -8.90 -11.96 6.25
CA PRO A 160 -9.48 -10.77 5.64
C PRO A 160 -10.86 -11.13 5.09
N SER A 161 -11.93 -10.80 5.83
CA SER A 161 -13.29 -10.99 5.34
C SER A 161 -13.56 -10.03 4.19
N THR A 162 -13.48 -10.53 2.95
CA THR A 162 -14.01 -9.86 1.75
C THR A 162 -15.43 -9.39 2.01
N SER A 163 -15.75 -8.14 1.69
CA SER A 163 -17.09 -7.57 1.90
C SER A 163 -18.13 -8.31 1.07
N GLU A 164 -19.37 -8.29 1.54
CA GLU A 164 -20.52 -8.90 0.85
C GLU A 164 -20.67 -8.33 -0.57
N TYR A 165 -20.61 -7.01 -0.70
CA TYR A 165 -20.60 -6.29 -1.98
C TYR A 165 -19.54 -6.80 -2.99
N VAL A 166 -18.31 -7.09 -2.54
CA VAL A 166 -17.26 -7.64 -3.44
C VAL A 166 -17.56 -9.11 -3.79
N LYS A 167 -18.14 -9.90 -2.88
CA LYS A 167 -18.57 -11.28 -3.15
C LYS A 167 -19.73 -11.35 -4.15
N ASP A 168 -20.65 -10.39 -4.10
CA ASP A 168 -21.75 -10.30 -5.07
C ASP A 168 -21.19 -10.08 -6.49
N ILE A 169 -20.18 -9.22 -6.61
CA ILE A 169 -19.48 -8.95 -7.88
C ILE A 169 -18.69 -10.17 -8.35
N GLU A 170 -17.96 -10.87 -7.47
CA GLU A 170 -17.29 -12.13 -7.79
C GLU A 170 -18.27 -13.22 -8.26
N THR A 171 -19.43 -13.32 -7.60
CA THR A 171 -20.52 -14.25 -7.95
C THR A 171 -21.11 -13.91 -9.31
N ARG A 172 -21.40 -12.63 -9.56
CA ARG A 172 -21.86 -12.11 -10.86
C ARG A 172 -20.88 -12.39 -12.00
N CYS A 173 -19.60 -12.10 -11.79
CA CYS A 173 -18.54 -12.39 -12.74
C CYS A 173 -18.44 -13.88 -13.06
N SER A 174 -18.62 -14.74 -12.05
CA SER A 174 -18.63 -16.19 -12.21
C SER A 174 -19.82 -16.69 -13.04
N ALA A 175 -21.03 -16.15 -12.81
CA ALA A 175 -22.23 -16.49 -13.58
C ALA A 175 -22.12 -16.10 -15.07
N CYS A 176 -21.54 -14.94 -15.36
CA CYS A 176 -21.30 -14.42 -16.71
C CYS A 176 -20.25 -15.20 -17.53
N ARG A 177 -19.42 -16.03 -16.87
CA ARG A 177 -18.31 -16.71 -17.51
C ARG A 177 -18.77 -17.92 -18.34
N LEU A 178 -18.21 -18.12 -19.53
CA LEU A 178 -18.32 -19.38 -20.28
C LEU A 178 -17.32 -20.43 -19.78
N GLU A 179 -17.68 -21.71 -19.90
CA GLU A 179 -16.79 -22.80 -19.52
C GLU A 179 -15.57 -22.91 -20.43
N GLY A 180 -14.47 -23.43 -19.87
CA GLY A 180 -13.20 -23.58 -20.58
C GLY A 180 -12.42 -22.29 -20.81
N ALA A 181 -11.58 -22.33 -21.84
CA ALA A 181 -10.90 -21.20 -22.47
C ALA A 181 -10.78 -21.52 -23.96
N HIS A 182 -11.01 -20.51 -24.80
CA HIS A 182 -11.23 -20.70 -26.24
C HIS A 182 -10.21 -19.91 -27.04
N PHE A 183 -9.76 -20.44 -28.18
CA PHE A 183 -8.86 -19.71 -29.07
C PHE A 183 -9.67 -18.72 -29.91
N ILE A 184 -9.28 -17.44 -29.89
CA ILE A 184 -9.94 -16.37 -30.63
C ILE A 184 -8.90 -15.67 -31.53
N PRO A 185 -9.21 -15.38 -32.81
CA PRO A 185 -8.33 -14.67 -33.73
C PRO A 185 -7.92 -13.28 -33.20
N ILE A 186 -6.66 -12.90 -33.42
CA ILE A 186 -6.05 -11.70 -32.82
C ILE A 186 -6.75 -10.39 -33.25
N GLN A 187 -7.38 -10.40 -34.41
CA GLN A 187 -8.13 -9.28 -34.99
C GLN A 187 -9.46 -9.00 -34.27
N LYS A 188 -10.04 -10.02 -33.61
CA LYS A 188 -11.36 -9.92 -32.94
C LYS A 188 -11.29 -9.30 -31.54
N PHE A 189 -10.10 -8.97 -31.07
CA PHE A 189 -9.87 -8.35 -29.77
C PHE A 189 -9.75 -6.84 -29.85
N ASP A 190 -10.51 -6.13 -29.04
CA ASP A 190 -10.43 -4.68 -28.85
C ASP A 190 -9.85 -4.30 -27.49
N VAL A 191 -9.27 -3.10 -27.43
CA VAL A 191 -8.92 -2.47 -26.15
C VAL A 191 -10.22 -1.99 -25.50
N PRO A 192 -10.50 -2.33 -24.23
CA PRO A 192 -11.73 -1.92 -23.56
C PRO A 192 -11.80 -0.39 -23.41
N PRO A 193 -13.00 0.20 -23.27
CA PRO A 193 -13.16 1.62 -22.98
C PRO A 193 -12.48 2.00 -21.66
N LYS A 194 -12.11 3.27 -21.50
CA LYS A 194 -11.30 3.77 -20.38
C LYS A 194 -11.90 3.44 -19.02
N GLU A 195 -13.22 3.40 -18.95
CA GLU A 195 -14.00 3.06 -17.77
C GLU A 195 -13.70 1.64 -17.28
N ARG A 196 -13.47 0.68 -18.20
CA ARG A 196 -13.21 -0.73 -17.88
C ARG A 196 -11.70 -1.04 -17.72
N GLN A 197 -10.82 -0.10 -18.04
CA GLN A 197 -9.36 -0.25 -17.86
C GLN A 197 -8.95 -0.10 -16.38
N ILE A 198 -7.93 -0.86 -15.97
CA ILE A 198 -7.32 -0.80 -14.62
C ILE A 198 -6.17 0.20 -14.58
N ARG A 199 -5.46 0.32 -15.70
CA ARG A 199 -4.34 1.23 -15.92
C ARG A 199 -4.16 1.46 -17.41
N ARG A 200 -3.31 2.41 -17.74
CA ARG A 200 -2.90 2.72 -19.12
C ARG A 200 -1.91 1.66 -19.63
N VAL A 201 -1.67 1.69 -20.94
CA VAL A 201 -0.61 0.90 -21.57
C VAL A 201 0.74 1.50 -21.21
N ASP A 202 1.53 0.81 -20.37
CA ASP A 202 2.98 1.06 -20.28
C ASP A 202 3.70 0.50 -21.51
N ASP A 203 4.23 1.38 -22.35
CA ASP A 203 5.02 1.06 -23.54
C ASP A 203 6.33 0.33 -23.20
N SER A 204 6.89 0.58 -22.02
CA SER A 204 8.15 -0.04 -21.55
C SER A 204 7.93 -1.54 -21.32
N PHE A 205 6.85 -1.89 -20.62
CA PHE A 205 6.42 -3.28 -20.46
C PHE A 205 5.92 -3.90 -21.76
N LEU A 206 5.24 -3.14 -22.62
CA LEU A 206 4.83 -3.61 -23.96
C LEU A 206 6.04 -4.07 -24.78
N ALA A 207 7.10 -3.27 -24.86
CA ALA A 207 8.33 -3.59 -25.57
C ALA A 207 9.07 -4.82 -24.99
N LEU A 208 9.08 -4.98 -23.65
CA LEU A 208 9.60 -6.18 -23.00
C LEU A 208 8.79 -7.43 -23.37
N LEU A 209 7.47 -7.30 -23.47
CA LEU A 209 6.56 -8.40 -23.82
C LEU A 209 6.65 -8.76 -25.30
N GLU A 210 6.78 -7.78 -26.19
CA GLU A 210 7.11 -7.99 -27.61
C GLU A 210 8.41 -8.77 -27.78
N LYS A 211 9.47 -8.40 -27.04
CA LYS A 211 10.73 -9.15 -27.05
C LYS A 211 10.54 -10.58 -26.56
N SER A 212 9.86 -10.78 -25.42
CA SER A 212 9.54 -12.11 -24.89
C SER A 212 8.78 -12.98 -25.90
N LEU A 213 7.84 -12.40 -26.64
CA LEU A 213 7.05 -13.09 -27.68
C LEU A 213 7.83 -13.38 -28.96
N LYS A 214 8.89 -12.63 -29.27
CA LYS A 214 9.86 -12.97 -30.33
C LYS A 214 10.76 -14.12 -29.90
N ASP A 215 11.27 -14.05 -28.66
CA ASP A 215 12.17 -15.06 -28.09
C ASP A 215 11.46 -16.40 -27.80
N GLN A 216 10.18 -16.37 -27.40
CA GLN A 216 9.35 -17.54 -27.10
C GLN A 216 7.89 -17.35 -27.58
N PRO A 217 7.60 -17.51 -28.89
CA PRO A 217 6.26 -17.31 -29.45
C PRO A 217 5.19 -18.23 -28.83
N ASP A 218 5.56 -19.48 -28.54
CA ASP A 218 4.72 -20.50 -27.89
C ASP A 218 4.93 -20.52 -26.36
N GLY A 219 5.33 -19.40 -25.77
CA GLY A 219 5.51 -19.25 -24.32
C GLY A 219 4.22 -19.48 -23.53
N ASN A 220 4.37 -19.80 -22.23
CA ASN A 220 3.23 -20.03 -21.33
C ASN A 220 2.58 -18.71 -20.89
N TYR A 221 1.86 -18.07 -21.81
CA TYR A 221 1.07 -16.87 -21.56
C TYR A 221 -0.29 -17.22 -20.96
N GLU A 222 -0.73 -16.48 -19.94
CA GLU A 222 -2.03 -16.70 -19.32
C GLU A 222 -3.17 -16.38 -20.30
N PRO A 223 -4.26 -17.17 -20.34
CA PRO A 223 -5.44 -16.83 -21.13
C PRO A 223 -5.97 -15.43 -20.81
N LEU A 224 -6.36 -14.69 -21.85
CA LEU A 224 -6.97 -13.37 -21.72
C LEU A 224 -8.31 -13.48 -20.98
N PHE A 225 -8.74 -12.40 -20.31
CA PHE A 225 -10.13 -12.27 -19.85
C PHE A 225 -10.82 -11.31 -20.81
N VAL A 226 -11.94 -11.72 -21.41
CA VAL A 226 -12.60 -10.94 -22.47
C VAL A 226 -14.11 -10.87 -22.30
N LEU A 227 -14.69 -9.71 -22.64
CA LEU A 227 -16.13 -9.45 -22.66
C LEU A 227 -16.63 -9.44 -24.11
N VAL A 228 -17.68 -10.19 -24.41
CA VAL A 228 -18.34 -10.17 -25.72
C VAL A 228 -19.02 -8.82 -25.96
N LYS A 229 -18.71 -8.16 -27.08
CA LYS A 229 -19.40 -6.93 -27.50
C LYS A 229 -20.79 -7.24 -28.01
N ASN A 230 -21.74 -6.33 -27.77
CA ASN A 230 -23.12 -6.41 -28.27
C ASN A 230 -23.89 -7.68 -27.88
N CYS A 231 -23.51 -8.34 -26.77
CA CYS A 231 -24.17 -9.54 -26.25
C CYS A 231 -24.41 -9.40 -24.73
N GLU A 232 -25.63 -9.03 -24.36
CA GLU A 232 -26.01 -8.74 -22.97
C GLU A 232 -26.32 -9.99 -22.13
N LYS A 233 -26.59 -11.13 -22.78
CA LYS A 233 -27.11 -12.34 -22.13
C LYS A 233 -26.33 -13.57 -22.58
N LYS A 234 -25.94 -14.40 -21.62
CA LYS A 234 -25.14 -15.62 -21.86
C LYS A 234 -25.91 -16.64 -22.71
N GLU A 235 -27.22 -16.65 -22.62
CA GLU A 235 -28.16 -17.49 -23.38
C GLU A 235 -28.25 -17.06 -24.86
N SER A 236 -27.84 -15.82 -25.19
CA SER A 236 -27.81 -15.28 -26.55
C SER A 236 -26.44 -15.42 -27.23
N PHE A 237 -25.47 -16.05 -26.57
CA PHE A 237 -24.15 -16.31 -27.12
C PHE A 237 -24.09 -17.72 -27.73
N ASP A 238 -23.85 -17.79 -29.04
CA ASP A 238 -23.65 -19.07 -29.74
C ASP A 238 -22.14 -19.40 -29.82
N ILE A 239 -21.72 -20.44 -29.11
CA ILE A 239 -20.33 -20.90 -29.08
C ILE A 239 -19.82 -21.35 -30.46
N ASN A 240 -20.71 -21.77 -31.37
CA ASN A 240 -20.33 -22.17 -32.72
C ASN A 240 -19.95 -20.97 -33.60
N LYS A 241 -20.33 -19.76 -33.17
CA LYS A 241 -20.09 -18.48 -33.84
C LYS A 241 -19.01 -17.64 -33.17
N ILE A 242 -18.15 -18.28 -32.36
CA ILE A 242 -17.08 -17.63 -31.60
C ILE A 242 -16.17 -16.73 -32.47
N GLU A 243 -15.97 -17.05 -33.74
CA GLU A 243 -15.17 -16.23 -34.67
C GLU A 243 -15.96 -15.07 -35.29
N GLU A 244 -17.30 -15.05 -35.21
CA GLU A 244 -18.15 -13.96 -35.70
C GLU A 244 -18.12 -12.74 -34.76
N TYR A 245 -18.15 -12.97 -33.43
CA TYR A 245 -18.18 -11.93 -32.41
C TYR A 245 -16.88 -11.10 -32.30
N GLU A 246 -17.00 -9.93 -31.65
CA GLU A 246 -15.89 -9.08 -31.21
C GLU A 246 -15.79 -9.05 -29.68
N TYR A 247 -14.58 -8.81 -29.16
CA TYR A 247 -14.23 -9.07 -27.76
C TYR A 247 -13.40 -7.94 -27.13
N GLU A 248 -13.88 -7.31 -26.07
CA GLU A 248 -13.08 -6.36 -25.28
C GLU A 248 -12.12 -7.09 -24.34
N VAL A 249 -10.84 -6.74 -24.35
CA VAL A 249 -9.79 -7.38 -23.52
C VAL A 249 -9.69 -6.75 -22.14
N LEU A 250 -10.47 -7.27 -21.20
CA LEU A 250 -10.45 -6.88 -19.79
C LEU A 250 -9.12 -7.21 -19.09
N GLY A 251 -8.56 -8.38 -19.40
CA GLY A 251 -7.31 -8.88 -18.83
C GLY A 251 -6.33 -9.32 -19.91
N GLY A 252 -5.09 -8.82 -19.85
CA GLY A 252 -4.03 -9.13 -20.81
C GLY A 252 -3.89 -8.14 -21.97
N THR A 253 -4.35 -6.89 -21.82
CA THR A 253 -4.30 -5.85 -22.87
C THR A 253 -2.90 -5.68 -23.51
N HIS A 254 -1.83 -5.63 -22.71
CA HIS A 254 -0.45 -5.61 -23.19
C HIS A 254 -0.08 -6.82 -24.06
N LEU A 255 -0.54 -8.02 -23.68
CA LEU A 255 -0.29 -9.26 -24.43
C LEU A 255 -0.99 -9.24 -25.78
N THR A 256 -2.23 -8.76 -25.82
CA THR A 256 -2.98 -8.56 -27.07
C THR A 256 -2.30 -7.55 -27.98
N LEU A 257 -1.90 -6.38 -27.47
CA LEU A 257 -1.25 -5.34 -28.26
C LEU A 257 0.10 -5.80 -28.83
N ALA A 258 0.94 -6.44 -28.01
CA ALA A 258 2.21 -7.01 -28.47
C ALA A 258 1.97 -8.11 -29.52
N THR A 259 0.94 -8.95 -29.34
CA THR A 259 0.60 -10.00 -30.31
C THR A 259 0.05 -9.42 -31.62
N LYS A 260 -0.80 -8.38 -31.60
CA LYS A 260 -1.28 -7.68 -32.81
C LYS A 260 -0.10 -7.17 -33.65
N LYS A 261 0.80 -6.41 -33.03
CA LYS A 261 2.00 -5.85 -33.67
C LYS A 261 2.93 -6.92 -34.25
N LEU A 262 3.04 -8.08 -33.58
CA LEU A 262 3.83 -9.21 -34.07
C LEU A 262 3.13 -9.99 -35.19
N HIS A 263 1.80 -10.06 -35.18
CA HIS A 263 1.04 -10.63 -36.28
C HIS A 263 1.17 -9.77 -37.55
N GLU A 264 1.12 -8.44 -37.42
CA GLU A 264 1.37 -7.49 -38.51
C GLU A 264 2.82 -7.62 -39.06
N GLN A 265 3.82 -7.79 -38.19
CA GLN A 265 5.22 -7.98 -38.61
C GLN A 265 5.49 -9.36 -39.23
N TYR A 266 4.76 -10.40 -38.79
CA TYR A 266 4.99 -11.80 -39.18
C TYR A 266 3.66 -12.51 -39.49
N PRO A 267 2.94 -12.12 -40.56
CA PRO A 267 1.58 -12.60 -40.84
C PRO A 267 1.51 -14.09 -41.21
N GLY A 268 2.64 -14.74 -41.54
CA GLY A 268 2.73 -16.19 -41.70
C GLY A 268 2.96 -16.99 -40.40
N ASN A 269 3.28 -16.33 -39.28
CA ASN A 269 3.59 -17.01 -38.03
C ASN A 269 2.32 -17.33 -37.22
N LYS A 270 1.95 -18.62 -37.20
CA LYS A 270 0.76 -19.14 -36.52
C LYS A 270 0.71 -18.82 -35.03
N SER A 271 1.86 -18.67 -34.36
CA SER A 271 1.93 -18.33 -32.92
C SER A 271 1.41 -16.92 -32.60
N TYR A 272 1.14 -16.08 -33.62
CA TYR A 272 0.55 -14.74 -33.45
C TYR A 272 -0.88 -14.61 -33.99
N PHE A 273 -1.49 -15.68 -34.53
CA PHE A 273 -2.82 -15.61 -35.16
C PHE A 273 -3.96 -15.35 -34.18
N GLY A 274 -3.76 -15.61 -32.89
CA GLY A 274 -4.79 -15.50 -31.87
C GLY A 274 -4.29 -15.84 -30.48
N ARG A 275 -5.20 -15.79 -29.50
CA ARG A 275 -4.90 -16.08 -28.09
C ARG A 275 -6.04 -16.90 -27.49
N PHE A 276 -5.69 -17.74 -26.52
CA PHE A 276 -6.70 -18.35 -25.65
C PHE A 276 -7.29 -17.30 -24.71
N ALA A 277 -8.61 -17.32 -24.56
CA ALA A 277 -9.35 -16.37 -23.75
C ALA A 277 -10.45 -17.07 -22.93
N ARG A 278 -10.72 -16.54 -21.74
CA ARG A 278 -11.92 -16.82 -20.94
C ARG A 278 -12.95 -15.78 -21.29
N ILE A 279 -14.06 -16.23 -21.86
CA ILE A 279 -15.14 -15.38 -22.36
C ILE A 279 -16.13 -15.11 -21.24
N TYR A 280 -16.57 -13.87 -21.14
CA TYR A 280 -17.64 -13.39 -20.28
C TYR A 280 -18.68 -12.66 -21.11
N VAL A 281 -19.97 -12.81 -20.76
CA VAL A 281 -21.10 -12.24 -21.49
C VAL A 281 -21.98 -11.46 -20.50
N GLY A 282 -22.46 -10.28 -20.86
CA GLY A 282 -23.37 -9.50 -20.00
C GLY A 282 -22.75 -9.00 -18.69
N LEU A 283 -21.49 -8.55 -18.71
CA LEU A 283 -20.85 -7.88 -17.57
C LEU A 283 -21.20 -6.38 -17.56
N LYS A 284 -21.39 -5.82 -16.36
CA LYS A 284 -21.39 -4.38 -16.11
C LYS A 284 -19.96 -3.83 -16.06
N ASP A 285 -19.79 -2.52 -16.23
CA ASP A 285 -18.47 -1.86 -16.23
C ASP A 285 -17.63 -2.14 -14.98
N GLU A 286 -18.25 -2.16 -13.81
CA GLU A 286 -17.60 -2.47 -12.54
C GLU A 286 -17.18 -3.94 -12.43
N GLU A 287 -18.04 -4.87 -12.87
CA GLU A 287 -17.76 -6.32 -12.92
C GLU A 287 -16.60 -6.60 -13.90
N ALA A 288 -16.62 -5.93 -15.06
CA ALA A 288 -15.59 -6.00 -16.08
C ALA A 288 -14.24 -5.44 -15.59
N ARG A 289 -14.24 -4.29 -14.89
CA ARG A 289 -13.05 -3.73 -14.23
C ARG A 289 -12.54 -4.69 -13.15
N TRP A 290 -13.40 -5.23 -12.32
CA TRP A 290 -12.99 -6.16 -11.27
C TRP A 290 -12.26 -7.40 -11.84
N LEU A 291 -12.79 -7.97 -12.93
CA LEU A 291 -12.14 -9.08 -13.65
C LEU A 291 -10.78 -8.70 -14.25
N GLY A 292 -10.64 -7.51 -14.83
CA GLY A 292 -9.36 -7.01 -15.33
C GLY A 292 -8.31 -6.86 -14.22
N ALA A 293 -8.71 -6.37 -13.04
CA ALA A 293 -7.83 -6.30 -11.88
C ALA A 293 -7.44 -7.69 -11.38
N MET A 294 -8.39 -8.63 -11.29
CA MET A 294 -8.10 -10.01 -10.87
C MET A 294 -7.09 -10.70 -11.79
N HIS A 295 -7.22 -10.54 -13.12
CA HIS A 295 -6.24 -11.05 -14.09
C HIS A 295 -4.83 -10.50 -13.83
N ASN A 296 -4.68 -9.19 -13.69
CA ASN A 296 -3.41 -8.55 -13.37
C ASN A 296 -2.84 -9.00 -12.01
N ASN A 297 -3.71 -9.33 -11.05
CA ASN A 297 -3.33 -9.80 -9.72
C ASN A 297 -2.91 -11.28 -9.71
N THR A 298 -3.50 -12.15 -10.54
CA THR A 298 -3.17 -13.59 -10.59
C THR A 298 -2.05 -13.94 -11.57
N GLY A 299 -1.78 -13.07 -12.54
CA GLY A 299 -0.92 -13.42 -13.67
C GLY A 299 0.56 -13.64 -13.38
N ALA A 300 1.14 -14.61 -14.08
CA ALA A 300 2.53 -15.03 -13.94
C ALA A 300 3.53 -14.01 -14.53
N ILE A 301 3.15 -13.34 -15.63
CA ILE A 301 3.93 -12.27 -16.28
C ILE A 301 3.14 -10.97 -16.08
N ARG A 302 3.32 -10.32 -14.93
CA ARG A 302 2.62 -9.09 -14.56
C ARG A 302 3.58 -7.92 -14.38
N HIS A 303 3.23 -6.76 -14.93
CA HIS A 303 3.79 -5.49 -14.49
C HIS A 303 3.09 -5.10 -13.18
N GLY A 304 3.85 -4.87 -12.11
CA GLY A 304 3.27 -4.42 -10.84
C GLY A 304 2.66 -3.02 -10.96
N LEU A 305 1.57 -2.74 -10.25
CA LEU A 305 1.01 -1.39 -10.22
C LEU A 305 2.01 -0.40 -9.59
N THR A 306 2.15 0.77 -10.20
CA THR A 306 2.88 1.91 -9.60
C THR A 306 2.01 2.59 -8.55
N TYR A 307 2.61 3.47 -7.74
CA TYR A 307 1.84 4.26 -6.78
C TYR A 307 0.79 5.16 -7.46
N ILE A 308 1.07 5.67 -8.66
CA ILE A 308 0.12 6.48 -9.42
C ILE A 308 -1.02 5.63 -9.99
N ASP A 309 -0.74 4.42 -10.49
CA ASP A 309 -1.81 3.49 -10.92
C ASP A 309 -2.77 3.20 -9.76
N GLU A 310 -2.24 2.92 -8.56
CA GLU A 310 -3.04 2.63 -7.37
C GLU A 310 -3.94 3.81 -6.97
N LEU A 311 -3.46 5.05 -7.16
CA LEU A 311 -4.25 6.26 -6.94
C LEU A 311 -5.27 6.51 -8.06
N GLU A 312 -4.92 6.31 -9.33
CA GLU A 312 -5.83 6.52 -10.47
C GLU A 312 -7.01 5.53 -10.38
N ILE A 313 -6.75 4.26 -10.04
CA ILE A 313 -7.77 3.23 -9.73
C ILE A 313 -8.70 3.71 -8.60
N CYS A 314 -8.15 4.14 -7.47
CA CYS A 314 -8.96 4.57 -6.33
C CYS A 314 -9.80 5.82 -6.64
N ARG A 315 -9.21 6.79 -7.35
CA ARG A 315 -9.88 8.04 -7.73
C ARG A 315 -10.99 7.80 -8.76
N GLN A 316 -10.79 6.87 -9.70
CA GLN A 316 -11.81 6.46 -10.66
C GLN A 316 -12.96 5.72 -9.97
N GLN A 317 -12.66 4.76 -9.10
CA GLN A 317 -13.68 4.02 -8.35
C GLN A 317 -14.52 4.94 -7.44
N GLN A 318 -13.88 5.90 -6.76
CA GLN A 318 -14.58 6.89 -5.95
C GLN A 318 -15.53 7.74 -6.82
N LYS A 319 -15.06 8.27 -7.96
CA LYS A 319 -15.88 9.09 -8.88
C LYS A 319 -17.10 8.37 -9.43
N GLN A 320 -17.07 7.04 -9.51
CA GLN A 320 -18.16 6.22 -10.03
C GLN A 320 -19.08 5.66 -8.95
N THR A 321 -18.77 5.87 -7.66
CA THR A 321 -19.61 5.43 -6.55
C THR A 321 -20.39 6.65 -6.03
N PRO A 322 -21.64 6.88 -6.43
CA PRO A 322 -22.41 8.03 -5.98
C PRO A 322 -22.79 7.92 -4.48
N GLY A 323 -22.74 9.06 -3.78
CA GLY A 323 -23.13 9.20 -2.38
C GLY A 323 -22.05 8.84 -1.36
N GLU A 324 -22.43 8.81 -0.08
CA GLU A 324 -21.53 8.58 1.06
C GLU A 324 -21.12 7.10 1.25
N ASN A 325 -21.41 6.24 0.28
CA ASN A 325 -21.25 4.80 0.42
C ASN A 325 -19.76 4.38 0.44
N GLU A 326 -19.25 3.94 1.60
CA GLU A 326 -17.85 3.47 1.74
C GLU A 326 -17.50 2.21 0.93
N ASN A 327 -18.46 1.55 0.25
CA ASN A 327 -18.23 0.40 -0.61
C ASN A 327 -17.11 0.59 -1.65
N TRP A 328 -16.87 1.83 -2.11
CA TRP A 328 -15.74 2.12 -3.02
C TRP A 328 -14.39 1.74 -2.39
N ARG A 329 -14.22 1.87 -1.06
CA ARG A 329 -13.00 1.45 -0.36
C ARG A 329 -12.83 -0.07 -0.34
N ASP A 330 -13.93 -0.82 -0.23
CA ASP A 330 -13.92 -2.28 -0.32
C ASP A 330 -13.59 -2.75 -1.74
N MET A 331 -14.20 -2.11 -2.75
CA MET A 331 -13.85 -2.36 -4.15
C MET A 331 -12.37 -2.08 -4.40
N CYS A 332 -11.85 -0.91 -4.01
CA CYS A 332 -10.41 -0.60 -4.12
C CYS A 332 -9.52 -1.61 -3.39
N SER A 333 -9.91 -2.07 -2.21
CA SER A 333 -9.19 -3.12 -1.47
C SER A 333 -9.08 -4.42 -2.27
N SER A 334 -10.16 -4.78 -2.99
CA SER A 334 -10.18 -5.93 -3.89
C SER A 334 -9.38 -5.69 -5.17
N LEU A 335 -9.63 -4.59 -5.90
CA LEU A 335 -8.93 -4.24 -7.14
C LEU A 335 -7.40 -4.21 -6.96
N LEU A 336 -6.92 -3.59 -5.88
CA LEU A 336 -5.49 -3.51 -5.58
C LEU A 336 -4.92 -4.78 -4.93
N ASN A 337 -5.77 -5.76 -4.56
CA ASN A 337 -5.42 -6.94 -3.77
C ASN A 337 -4.61 -6.59 -2.50
N LYS A 338 -5.08 -5.58 -1.76
CA LYS A 338 -4.44 -5.07 -0.53
C LYS A 338 -5.52 -4.83 0.53
N PRO A 339 -5.31 -5.21 1.80
CA PRO A 339 -6.31 -4.99 2.84
C PRO A 339 -6.47 -3.49 3.13
N LYS A 340 -7.72 -3.00 3.33
CA LYS A 340 -8.06 -1.58 3.59
C LYS A 340 -7.09 -0.85 4.53
N ARG A 341 -6.64 -1.50 5.61
CA ARG A 341 -5.68 -0.95 6.60
C ARG A 341 -4.28 -0.58 6.05
N ASN A 342 -3.89 -1.11 4.89
CA ASN A 342 -2.58 -0.85 4.27
C ASN A 342 -2.65 0.24 3.18
N ILE A 343 -3.87 0.68 2.82
CA ILE A 343 -4.14 1.59 1.69
C ILE A 343 -4.94 2.83 2.12
N SER A 344 -5.00 3.14 3.42
CA SER A 344 -5.65 4.35 3.92
C SER A 344 -5.02 5.63 3.40
N GLU A 345 -3.68 5.69 3.27
CA GLU A 345 -3.01 6.83 2.63
C GLU A 345 -3.34 6.95 1.13
N ILE A 346 -3.59 5.82 0.45
CA ILE A 346 -4.00 5.82 -0.98
C ILE A 346 -5.41 6.40 -1.10
N PHE A 347 -6.33 6.02 -0.21
CA PHE A 347 -7.67 6.62 -0.16
C PHE A 347 -7.62 8.14 0.06
N THR A 348 -6.75 8.62 0.96
CA THR A 348 -6.60 10.06 1.23
C THR A 348 -5.98 10.81 0.04
N MET A 349 -4.96 10.24 -0.61
CA MET A 349 -4.29 10.89 -1.74
C MET A 349 -5.09 10.78 -3.05
N ALA A 350 -5.96 9.78 -3.20
CA ALA A 350 -6.90 9.71 -4.33
C ALA A 350 -7.98 10.81 -4.29
N GLN A 351 -8.26 11.36 -3.09
CA GLN A 351 -9.29 12.36 -2.82
C GLN A 351 -8.83 13.83 -3.00
N ILE A 352 -7.55 14.07 -3.29
CA ILE A 352 -7.02 15.45 -3.45
C ILE A 352 -7.73 16.22 -4.57
N SER A 353 -7.69 17.55 -4.52
CA SER A 353 -8.26 18.40 -5.56
C SER A 353 -7.70 18.10 -6.96
N GLN A 354 -8.41 18.52 -8.00
CA GLN A 354 -7.92 18.31 -9.37
C GLN A 354 -6.62 19.10 -9.65
N VAL A 355 -6.36 20.19 -8.93
CA VAL A 355 -5.10 20.95 -9.00
C VAL A 355 -3.96 20.14 -8.40
N ALA A 356 -4.10 19.68 -7.16
CA ALA A 356 -3.14 18.80 -6.50
C ALA A 356 -2.86 17.50 -7.28
N TRP A 357 -3.88 16.92 -7.91
CA TRP A 357 -3.74 15.73 -8.76
C TRP A 357 -2.88 16.00 -10.00
N ASN A 358 -3.09 17.13 -10.68
CA ASN A 358 -2.28 17.48 -11.85
C ASN A 358 -0.81 17.72 -11.48
N LEU A 359 -0.55 18.37 -10.34
CA LEU A 359 0.80 18.55 -9.79
C LEU A 359 1.45 17.20 -9.45
N LEU A 360 0.71 16.27 -8.84
CA LEU A 360 1.20 14.92 -8.53
C LEU A 360 1.57 14.11 -9.78
N LEU A 361 0.80 14.24 -10.87
CA LEU A 361 1.14 13.62 -12.16
C LEU A 361 2.41 14.20 -12.78
N ASP A 362 2.59 15.52 -12.74
CA ASP A 362 3.81 16.18 -13.20
C ASP A 362 5.04 15.75 -12.37
N ILE A 363 4.91 15.69 -11.04
CA ILE A 363 5.96 15.15 -10.15
C ILE A 363 6.29 13.70 -10.50
N SER A 364 5.31 12.84 -10.82
CA SER A 364 5.59 11.46 -11.27
C SER A 364 6.36 11.44 -12.58
N SER A 365 5.95 12.25 -13.57
CA SER A 365 6.63 12.32 -14.86
C SER A 365 8.08 12.78 -14.73
N LYS A 366 8.34 13.79 -13.88
CA LYS A 366 9.71 14.25 -13.56
C LYS A 366 10.49 13.19 -12.78
N TYR A 367 9.86 12.53 -11.81
CA TYR A 367 10.50 11.46 -11.04
C TYR A 367 10.93 10.29 -11.93
N GLU A 368 10.08 9.86 -12.87
CA GLU A 368 10.37 8.77 -13.81
C GLU A 368 11.53 9.09 -14.76
N LYS A 369 11.79 10.37 -15.05
CA LYS A 369 12.91 10.85 -15.86
C LYS A 369 14.20 11.06 -15.07
N GLY A 370 14.09 11.30 -13.76
CA GLY A 370 15.21 11.72 -12.92
C GLY A 370 15.33 13.24 -12.74
N ASP A 371 14.31 14.00 -13.15
CA ASP A 371 14.35 15.46 -13.29
C ASP A 371 13.96 16.24 -12.02
N LEU A 372 13.63 15.57 -10.90
CA LEU A 372 13.36 16.29 -9.65
C LEU A 372 14.65 16.81 -9.00
N LYS A 373 14.52 17.95 -8.30
CA LYS A 373 15.58 18.54 -7.48
C LYS A 373 16.23 17.48 -6.58
N ASP A 374 17.56 17.40 -6.62
CA ASP A 374 18.41 16.47 -5.86
C ASP A 374 18.11 14.96 -6.04
N GLN A 375 17.41 14.57 -7.12
CA GLN A 375 17.01 13.17 -7.31
C GLN A 375 18.21 12.24 -7.59
N LYS A 376 18.43 11.28 -6.70
CA LYS A 376 19.47 10.24 -6.84
C LYS A 376 18.88 8.97 -7.44
N VAL A 377 18.82 8.89 -8.77
CA VAL A 377 18.41 7.68 -9.50
C VAL A 377 19.45 6.58 -9.28
N LYS A 378 19.04 5.41 -8.78
CA LYS A 378 19.97 4.30 -8.53
C LYS A 378 20.15 3.46 -9.80
N ALA A 379 21.36 2.97 -10.05
CA ALA A 379 21.65 2.07 -11.17
C ALA A 379 20.71 0.83 -11.21
N VAL A 380 20.32 0.31 -10.03
CA VAL A 380 19.35 -0.80 -9.90
C VAL A 380 17.93 -0.44 -10.38
N GLU A 381 17.54 0.83 -10.33
CA GLU A 381 16.25 1.32 -10.83
C GLU A 381 16.29 1.43 -12.36
N ILE A 382 17.40 1.93 -12.91
CA ILE A 382 17.66 1.97 -14.37
C ILE A 382 17.65 0.55 -14.97
N ILE A 383 18.31 -0.41 -14.31
CA ILE A 383 18.31 -1.83 -14.74
C ILE A 383 16.91 -2.45 -14.68
N LYS A 384 16.03 -1.95 -13.79
CA LYS A 384 14.63 -2.39 -13.67
C LYS A 384 13.66 -1.58 -14.54
N GLY A 385 14.15 -0.66 -15.37
CA GLY A 385 13.35 0.24 -16.19
C GLY A 385 13.44 1.68 -15.70
N LYS A 386 12.32 2.23 -15.22
CA LYS A 386 12.23 3.62 -14.75
C LYS A 386 12.10 3.67 -13.21
N PRO A 387 12.67 4.68 -12.53
CA PRO A 387 12.37 4.93 -11.12
C PRO A 387 10.87 5.29 -10.97
N VAL A 388 10.20 4.72 -9.97
CA VAL A 388 8.76 4.97 -9.74
C VAL A 388 8.50 5.39 -8.29
N LEU A 389 7.56 6.34 -8.13
CA LEU A 389 7.14 6.85 -6.82
C LEU A 389 6.56 5.76 -5.92
N LYS A 390 6.63 5.99 -4.61
CA LYS A 390 6.20 5.08 -3.54
C LYS A 390 5.33 5.80 -2.51
N GLN A 391 4.31 5.12 -1.98
CA GLN A 391 3.37 5.61 -0.96
C GLN A 391 4.04 6.33 0.23
N TRP A 392 5.17 5.82 0.72
CA TRP A 392 5.88 6.42 1.86
C TRP A 392 6.44 7.83 1.56
N GLN A 393 6.65 8.19 0.29
CA GLN A 393 7.15 9.51 -0.08
C GLN A 393 6.12 10.63 0.16
N PHE A 394 4.82 10.30 0.15
CA PHE A 394 3.70 11.25 0.30
C PHE A 394 2.91 11.05 1.60
N LYS A 395 3.33 10.13 2.48
CA LYS A 395 2.59 9.76 3.70
C LYS A 395 2.30 10.95 4.63
N GLU A 396 3.21 11.90 4.77
CA GLU A 396 3.02 13.06 5.65
C GLU A 396 1.94 14.03 5.13
N LEU A 397 1.74 14.10 3.80
CA LEU A 397 0.71 14.92 3.16
C LEU A 397 -0.71 14.48 3.54
N CYS A 398 -0.91 13.19 3.84
CA CYS A 398 -2.22 12.62 4.15
C CYS A 398 -2.89 13.23 5.40
N SER A 399 -2.11 13.88 6.28
CA SER A 399 -2.63 14.57 7.47
C SER A 399 -2.79 16.10 7.33
N LEU A 400 -2.50 16.64 6.15
CA LEU A 400 -2.61 18.08 5.86
C LEU A 400 -3.96 18.44 5.21
N SER A 401 -4.27 19.73 5.09
CA SER A 401 -5.42 20.19 4.30
C SER A 401 -5.11 20.15 2.80
N ASP A 402 -6.11 20.31 1.92
CA ASP A 402 -5.85 20.25 0.47
C ASP A 402 -5.00 21.44 -0.01
N GLU A 403 -5.12 22.58 0.66
CA GLU A 403 -4.35 23.80 0.41
C GLU A 403 -2.85 23.56 0.67
N ASP A 404 -2.48 23.00 1.83
CA ASP A 404 -1.07 22.70 2.12
C ASP A 404 -0.52 21.62 1.17
N ARG A 405 -1.32 20.60 0.85
CA ARG A 405 -0.93 19.55 -0.09
C ARG A 405 -0.65 20.16 -1.45
N THR A 406 -1.54 21.01 -1.94
CA THR A 406 -1.40 21.72 -3.22
C THR A 406 -0.16 22.60 -3.20
N PHE A 407 0.05 23.39 -2.14
CA PHE A 407 1.24 24.24 -1.98
C PHE A 407 2.55 23.43 -1.99
N LEU A 408 2.64 22.36 -1.21
CA LEU A 408 3.85 21.52 -1.16
C LEU A 408 4.12 20.79 -2.49
N LEU A 409 3.07 20.29 -3.15
CA LEU A 409 3.20 19.68 -4.48
C LEU A 409 3.59 20.70 -5.55
N ASP A 410 3.09 21.94 -5.48
CA ASP A 410 3.49 23.04 -6.38
C ASP A 410 4.98 23.37 -6.24
N LYS A 411 5.49 23.42 -5.00
CA LYS A 411 6.92 23.65 -4.72
C LYS A 411 7.84 22.53 -5.22
N VAL A 412 7.40 21.27 -5.15
CA VAL A 412 8.15 20.15 -5.74
C VAL A 412 8.06 20.16 -7.27
N SER A 413 6.88 20.43 -7.83
CA SER A 413 6.66 20.53 -9.28
C SER A 413 7.53 21.62 -9.92
N LYS A 414 7.67 22.78 -9.26
CA LYS A 414 8.51 23.90 -9.69
C LYS A 414 10.01 23.72 -9.42
N LEU A 415 10.43 22.58 -8.88
CA LEU A 415 11.82 22.27 -8.50
C LEU A 415 12.41 23.24 -7.45
N GLU A 416 11.57 23.99 -6.72
CA GLU A 416 12.01 24.82 -5.59
C GLU A 416 12.40 23.92 -4.39
N MET A 417 11.74 22.76 -4.29
CA MET A 417 11.78 21.82 -3.17
C MET A 417 11.99 20.37 -3.67
N ASN A 418 12.79 19.58 -2.97
CA ASN A 418 12.95 18.14 -3.22
C ASN A 418 11.97 17.31 -2.35
N LEU A 419 11.86 16.01 -2.63
CA LEU A 419 10.90 15.14 -1.95
C LEU A 419 11.18 14.92 -0.46
N ASP A 420 12.38 15.18 0.05
CA ASP A 420 12.71 15.04 1.48
C ASP A 420 12.48 16.37 2.24
N GLU A 421 12.81 17.51 1.62
CA GLU A 421 12.38 18.84 2.05
C GLU A 421 10.85 18.92 2.18
N MET A 422 10.10 18.37 1.21
CA MET A 422 8.64 18.29 1.24
C MET A 422 8.11 17.51 2.45
N LYS A 423 8.72 16.36 2.78
CA LYS A 423 8.34 15.57 3.96
C LYS A 423 8.63 16.30 5.26
N LEU A 424 9.73 17.05 5.32
CA LEU A 424 10.08 17.85 6.50
C LEU A 424 9.07 18.99 6.68
N ALA A 425 8.82 19.78 5.65
CA ALA A 425 7.83 20.86 5.68
C ALA A 425 6.42 20.35 6.05
N ALA A 426 6.00 19.21 5.52
CA ALA A 426 4.73 18.57 5.89
C ALA A 426 4.64 18.21 7.39
N LYS A 427 5.74 17.72 7.98
CA LYS A 427 5.80 17.45 9.43
C LYS A 427 5.78 18.73 10.25
N GLU A 428 6.49 19.77 9.81
CA GLU A 428 6.53 21.06 10.49
C GLU A 428 5.15 21.73 10.50
N ILE A 429 4.48 21.83 9.35
CA ILE A 429 3.10 22.36 9.22
C ILE A 429 2.16 21.64 10.20
N LYS A 430 2.21 20.31 10.22
CA LYS A 430 1.40 19.48 11.12
C LYS A 430 1.68 19.73 12.61
N GLN A 431 2.93 20.02 12.97
CA GLN A 431 3.32 20.32 14.35
C GLN A 431 2.96 21.74 14.77
N VAL A 432 3.07 22.73 13.88
CA VAL A 432 2.76 24.13 14.21
C VAL A 432 1.29 24.47 14.10
N ARG A 433 0.49 23.78 13.27
CA ARG A 433 -0.94 24.11 13.05
C ARG A 433 -1.77 24.24 14.34
N PRO A 434 -1.71 23.35 15.35
CA PRO A 434 -2.43 23.55 16.61
C PRO A 434 -2.03 24.85 17.32
N ILE A 435 -0.74 25.19 17.26
CA ILE A 435 -0.18 26.41 17.85
C ILE A 435 -0.65 27.65 17.07
N GLN A 436 -0.71 27.57 15.74
CA GLN A 436 -1.23 28.62 14.86
C GLN A 436 -2.72 28.89 15.12
N VAL A 437 -3.51 27.86 15.42
CA VAL A 437 -4.91 28.00 15.82
C VAL A 437 -5.02 28.67 17.19
N ALA A 438 -4.29 28.21 18.22
CA ALA A 438 -4.30 28.83 19.55
C ALA A 438 -3.84 30.30 19.53
N ILE A 439 -2.76 30.58 18.80
CA ILE A 439 -2.52 31.74 17.92
C ILE A 439 -3.72 32.69 17.70
N VAL A 440 -4.42 32.41 16.60
CA VAL A 440 -5.59 33.13 16.08
C VAL A 440 -6.71 33.23 17.13
N ASP A 441 -7.00 32.16 17.84
CA ASP A 441 -8.08 32.08 18.83
C ASP A 441 -7.83 32.95 20.07
N PHE A 442 -6.57 33.12 20.51
CA PHE A 442 -6.23 33.96 21.65
C PHE A 442 -6.36 35.45 21.32
N PHE A 443 -5.91 35.87 20.13
CA PHE A 443 -5.94 37.26 19.68
C PHE A 443 -7.22 37.65 18.94
N LYS A 444 -8.12 36.69 18.64
CA LYS A 444 -9.37 36.88 17.88
C LYS A 444 -9.15 37.40 16.46
N PHE A 445 -8.06 36.98 15.81
CA PHE A 445 -7.86 37.20 14.39
C PHE A 445 -8.84 36.34 13.56
N LYS A 446 -9.05 36.72 12.30
CA LYS A 446 -9.91 36.01 11.35
C LYS A 446 -9.19 34.84 10.68
N SER A 447 -7.87 34.91 10.54
CA SER A 447 -7.06 33.86 9.92
C SER A 447 -5.61 33.87 10.38
N TRP A 448 -4.85 32.83 10.00
CA TRP A 448 -3.42 32.76 10.29
C TRP A 448 -2.62 33.82 9.54
N GLU A 449 -3.02 34.20 8.33
CA GLU A 449 -2.36 35.24 7.52
C GLU A 449 -2.40 36.59 8.24
N GLU A 450 -3.51 36.94 8.88
CA GLU A 450 -3.63 38.15 9.70
C GLU A 450 -2.66 38.12 10.90
N ALA A 451 -2.61 37.01 11.64
CA ALA A 451 -1.68 36.82 12.75
C ALA A 451 -0.21 36.85 12.29
N SER A 452 0.10 36.22 11.16
CA SER A 452 1.43 36.16 10.56
C SER A 452 1.89 37.53 10.05
N ASN A 453 0.97 38.35 9.52
CA ASN A 453 1.27 39.72 9.10
C ASN A 453 1.48 40.65 10.30
N LYS A 454 0.67 40.52 11.37
CA LYS A 454 0.78 41.36 12.57
C LYS A 454 2.02 41.05 13.42
N PHE A 455 2.46 39.78 13.47
CA PHE A 455 3.59 39.35 14.30
C PHE A 455 4.88 39.04 13.54
N GLY A 456 4.82 38.85 12.22
CA GLY A 456 5.98 38.61 11.35
C GLY A 456 6.90 37.51 11.86
N GLU A 457 8.20 37.81 11.93
CA GLU A 457 9.23 36.86 12.36
C GLU A 457 9.04 36.41 13.83
N ALA A 458 8.22 37.05 14.67
CA ALA A 458 7.94 36.55 16.02
C ALA A 458 7.19 35.21 16.02
N VAL A 459 6.44 34.90 14.95
CA VAL A 459 5.67 33.66 14.78
C VAL A 459 6.20 32.76 13.65
N SER A 460 7.48 32.88 13.29
CA SER A 460 8.09 32.00 12.29
C SER A 460 8.07 30.53 12.72
N ILE A 461 8.01 29.62 11.75
CA ILE A 461 7.88 28.16 11.99
C ILE A 461 8.94 27.67 12.99
N LYS A 462 10.20 28.13 12.86
CA LYS A 462 11.32 27.79 13.76
C LYS A 462 11.09 28.20 15.23
N LYS A 463 10.32 29.25 15.49
CA LYS A 463 9.92 29.66 16.85
C LYS A 463 8.73 28.85 17.35
N LEU A 464 7.71 28.67 16.51
CA LEU A 464 6.52 27.89 16.87
C LEU A 464 6.84 26.42 17.20
N LEU A 465 7.78 25.81 16.46
CA LEU A 465 8.24 24.43 16.71
C LEU A 465 8.76 24.19 18.13
N ARG A 466 9.17 25.24 18.87
CA ARG A 466 9.59 25.11 20.29
C ARG A 466 8.44 24.68 21.20
N TYR A 467 7.20 25.01 20.83
CA TYR A 467 6.00 24.63 21.57
C TYR A 467 5.30 23.39 20.97
N ALA A 468 5.94 22.68 20.03
CA ALA A 468 5.38 21.48 19.42
C ALA A 468 5.32 20.31 20.42
N GLY A 469 4.14 20.08 20.99
CA GLY A 469 3.93 19.04 21.99
C GLY A 469 2.47 18.82 22.36
N LYS A 470 2.19 17.81 23.17
CA LYS A 470 0.86 17.61 23.76
C LYS A 470 0.66 18.61 24.90
N ALA A 471 -0.50 19.26 24.96
CA ALA A 471 -0.88 20.24 25.99
C ALA A 471 0.03 21.48 26.08
N PHE A 472 0.59 21.94 24.96
CA PHE A 472 1.42 23.15 24.90
C PHE A 472 0.71 24.40 25.43
N GLU A 473 -0.61 24.50 25.25
CA GLU A 473 -1.47 25.61 25.69
C GLU A 473 -1.35 25.90 27.20
N GLY A 474 -1.22 24.85 28.02
CA GLY A 474 -1.08 24.97 29.48
C GLY A 474 0.34 25.24 29.97
N THR A 475 1.33 25.30 29.07
CA THR A 475 2.73 25.49 29.46
C THR A 475 3.03 26.95 29.80
N HIS A 476 3.79 27.17 30.88
CA HIS A 476 4.23 28.51 31.26
C HIS A 476 5.00 29.22 30.13
N GLU A 477 5.82 28.48 29.38
CA GLU A 477 6.60 29.01 28.25
C GLU A 477 5.71 29.54 27.12
N PHE A 478 4.66 28.81 26.74
CA PHE A 478 3.72 29.28 25.72
C PHE A 478 2.85 30.45 26.22
N GLN A 479 2.44 30.43 27.50
CA GLN A 479 1.72 31.56 28.10
C GLN A 479 2.58 32.83 28.18
N MET A 480 3.89 32.71 28.44
CA MET A 480 4.83 33.82 28.37
C MET A 480 5.05 34.31 26.94
N PHE A 481 5.08 33.41 25.96
CA PHE A 481 5.14 33.76 24.54
C PHE A 481 3.90 34.54 24.08
N LEU A 482 2.69 34.11 24.45
CA LEU A 482 1.45 34.85 24.17
C LEU A 482 1.46 36.25 24.83
N LYS A 483 1.96 36.38 26.06
CA LYS A 483 2.17 37.69 26.70
C LYS A 483 3.17 38.56 25.94
N GLN A 484 4.24 37.99 25.38
CA GLN A 484 5.21 38.72 24.55
C GLN A 484 4.58 39.19 23.24
N LEU A 485 3.83 38.34 22.53
CA LEU A 485 3.07 38.73 21.34
C LEU A 485 2.04 39.83 21.66
N LYS A 486 1.43 39.78 22.86
CA LYS A 486 0.50 40.83 23.32
C LYS A 486 1.19 42.18 23.52
N ARG A 487 2.42 42.21 24.02
CA ARG A 487 3.24 43.45 24.07
C ARG A 487 3.52 43.98 22.66
N ILE A 488 3.84 43.13 21.69
CA ILE A 488 4.03 43.56 20.28
C ILE A 488 2.76 44.20 19.70
N THR A 489 1.57 43.73 20.10
CA THR A 489 0.27 44.31 19.68
C THR A 489 -0.15 45.54 20.47
N GLN A 490 0.52 45.87 21.58
CA GLN A 490 0.26 47.05 22.41
C GLN A 490 1.32 48.16 22.23
N ASN A 491 2.53 47.82 21.81
CA ASN A 491 3.64 48.75 21.61
C ASN A 491 3.57 49.57 20.29
N GLU A 492 2.40 49.65 19.63
CA GLU A 492 2.21 50.65 18.56
C GLU A 492 2.08 52.08 19.13
N ASP A 493 1.72 52.24 20.42
CA ASP A 493 1.74 53.52 21.15
C ASP A 493 1.95 53.28 22.68
N GLN A 494 3.19 53.38 23.21
CA GLN A 494 3.48 53.94 24.56
C GLN A 494 4.97 53.94 25.01
N GLU A 495 5.24 54.80 26.00
CA GLU A 495 6.52 55.13 26.64
C GLU A 495 7.30 53.95 27.27
N PRO A 496 8.62 54.12 27.52
CA PRO A 496 9.48 53.07 28.09
C PRO A 496 8.97 52.51 29.44
N SER A 497 8.79 51.19 29.50
CA SER A 497 8.38 50.51 30.72
C SER A 497 9.53 50.40 31.73
N VAL A 498 9.28 50.89 32.94
CA VAL A 498 10.23 50.91 34.06
C VAL A 498 9.89 49.81 35.06
N GLU A 499 10.86 48.97 35.39
CA GLU A 499 10.77 47.91 36.40
C GLU A 499 11.71 48.24 37.57
N LEU A 500 11.17 48.41 38.78
CA LEU A 500 11.98 48.60 39.99
C LEU A 500 12.37 47.23 40.58
N LEU A 501 13.63 47.10 40.98
CA LEU A 501 14.21 45.89 41.57
C LEU A 501 14.75 46.20 42.97
N ASP A 502 14.33 45.44 43.97
CA ASP A 502 14.99 45.44 45.28
C ASP A 502 16.19 44.47 45.23
N GLY A 503 17.39 45.02 45.46
CA GLY A 503 18.65 44.28 45.54
C GLY A 503 18.96 43.82 46.97
N HIS A 504 20.00 42.99 47.09
CA HIS A 504 20.51 42.60 48.41
C HIS A 504 21.00 43.83 49.20
N LEU A 505 20.93 43.73 50.53
CA LEU A 505 21.29 44.79 51.49
C LEU A 505 20.43 46.07 51.40
N GLY A 506 19.22 45.99 50.81
CA GLY A 506 18.29 47.12 50.76
C GLY A 506 18.60 48.15 49.65
N SER A 507 19.50 47.81 48.74
CA SER A 507 19.74 48.57 47.51
C SER A 507 18.51 48.55 46.61
N LYS A 508 18.24 49.66 45.91
CA LYS A 508 17.18 49.73 44.90
C LYS A 508 17.79 49.96 43.52
N GLY A 509 17.35 49.19 42.55
CA GLY A 509 17.74 49.29 41.15
C GLY A 509 16.53 49.55 40.25
N MET A 510 16.81 49.99 39.03
CA MET A 510 15.79 50.24 38.02
C MET A 510 16.22 49.62 36.71
N VAL A 511 15.29 48.94 36.03
CA VAL A 511 15.48 48.43 34.68
C VAL A 511 14.54 49.17 33.75
N ILE A 512 15.11 49.83 32.74
CA ILE A 512 14.33 50.47 31.68
C ILE A 512 14.44 49.59 30.43
N TYR A 513 13.30 49.20 29.86
CA TYR A 513 13.26 48.45 28.61
C TYR A 513 13.02 49.43 27.45
N VAL A 514 13.98 49.49 26.52
CA VAL A 514 14.02 50.46 25.41
C VAL A 514 14.54 49.79 24.15
N ASN A 515 14.21 50.36 22.99
CA ASN A 515 14.89 50.04 21.75
C ASN A 515 16.26 50.74 21.73
N LEU A 516 17.35 49.98 21.79
CA LEU A 516 18.71 50.51 21.88
C LEU A 516 19.10 51.40 20.68
N GLU A 517 18.46 51.21 19.53
CA GLU A 517 18.67 52.00 18.31
C GLU A 517 18.10 53.45 18.42
N GLU A 518 17.22 53.71 19.39
CA GLU A 518 16.53 55.01 19.58
C GLU A 518 16.94 55.71 20.90
N PHE A 519 17.93 55.17 21.64
CA PHE A 519 18.28 55.65 22.98
C PHE A 519 19.09 56.97 22.94
N GLN A 520 18.40 58.09 22.73
CA GLN A 520 18.98 59.42 22.83
C GLN A 520 19.29 59.79 24.29
N THR A 521 20.49 60.30 24.53
CA THR A 521 21.05 60.58 25.87
C THR A 521 20.21 61.59 26.67
N GLU A 522 19.52 62.52 25.99
CA GLU A 522 18.65 63.50 26.62
C GLU A 522 17.37 62.89 27.23
N ALA A 523 16.82 61.81 26.65
CA ALA A 523 15.64 61.13 27.19
C ALA A 523 15.97 60.43 28.52
N ALA A 524 17.15 59.81 28.62
CA ALA A 524 17.65 59.21 29.85
C ALA A 524 17.76 60.24 30.98
N SER A 525 18.29 61.44 30.70
CA SER A 525 18.45 62.49 31.71
C SER A 525 17.13 63.01 32.31
N LYS A 526 16.02 62.96 31.57
CA LYS A 526 14.68 63.31 32.09
C LYS A 526 14.11 62.20 32.99
N LEU A 527 14.24 60.94 32.58
CA LEU A 527 13.77 59.77 33.35
C LEU A 527 14.57 59.52 34.63
N LEU A 528 15.86 59.89 34.67
CA LEU A 528 16.76 59.65 35.80
C LEU A 528 16.82 60.80 36.83
N SER A 529 16.19 61.94 36.55
CA SER A 529 16.32 63.17 37.34
C SER A 529 15.97 63.06 38.83
N ASN A 530 15.23 62.02 39.24
CA ASN A 530 14.78 61.80 40.61
C ASN A 530 15.10 60.37 41.15
N PHE A 531 16.02 59.62 40.53
CA PHE A 531 16.28 58.22 40.91
C PHE A 531 17.51 58.05 41.83
N GLU A 532 17.28 57.94 43.15
CA GLU A 532 18.31 57.61 44.16
C GLU A 532 18.50 56.09 44.33
N GLY A 533 18.85 55.38 43.25
CA GLY A 533 19.11 53.94 43.28
C GLY A 533 20.56 53.58 42.97
N SER A 534 20.97 52.37 43.36
CA SER A 534 22.37 51.90 43.36
C SER A 534 22.83 51.31 42.02
N PHE A 535 21.93 51.04 41.07
CA PHE A 535 22.27 50.54 39.73
C PHE A 535 21.12 50.75 38.71
N LEU A 536 21.49 50.89 37.43
CA LEU A 536 20.57 51.10 36.30
C LEU A 536 20.80 50.04 35.20
N GLY A 537 19.85 49.12 35.03
CA GLY A 537 19.88 48.16 33.92
C GLY A 537 19.17 48.71 32.68
N ILE A 538 19.77 48.54 31.49
CA ILE A 538 19.11 48.82 30.21
C ILE A 538 18.85 47.50 29.50
N GLY A 539 17.57 47.18 29.29
CA GLY A 539 17.14 45.95 28.63
C GLY A 539 16.72 46.19 27.19
N ASP A 540 17.25 45.41 26.25
CA ASP A 540 16.69 45.34 24.89
C ASP A 540 15.30 44.69 24.97
N CYS A 541 14.31 45.30 24.32
CA CYS A 541 12.96 44.75 24.14
C CYS A 541 12.94 43.34 23.52
N ARG A 542 14.04 42.91 22.87
CA ARG A 542 14.25 41.56 22.31
C ARG A 542 14.75 40.53 23.35
N GLY A 543 14.96 40.92 24.61
CA GLY A 543 15.23 40.01 25.73
C GLY A 543 16.71 39.74 26.05
N LYS A 544 17.64 40.48 25.45
CA LYS A 544 19.04 40.55 25.93
C LYS A 544 19.12 41.58 27.06
N LYS A 545 19.73 41.18 28.19
CA LYS A 545 20.02 42.07 29.31
C LYS A 545 21.50 42.44 29.29
N GLU A 546 21.82 43.72 29.17
CA GLU A 546 23.13 44.26 29.52
C GLU A 546 22.97 45.06 30.81
N VAL A 547 23.63 44.61 31.87
CA VAL A 547 23.62 45.31 33.17
C VAL A 547 24.80 46.26 33.17
N TRP A 548 24.49 47.56 33.12
CA TRP A 548 25.48 48.61 33.28
C TRP A 548 25.51 49.00 34.76
N TYR A 549 26.71 49.08 35.33
CA TYR A 549 26.91 49.63 36.67
C TYR A 549 27.23 51.12 36.51
N MET A 550 26.59 51.97 37.31
CA MET A 550 26.97 53.39 37.46
C MET A 550 28.07 53.52 38.51
#